data_AF-A0A832KFS7-F1
#
_entry.id   AF-A0A832KFS7-F1
#
_cell.length_a   1.000
_cell.length_b   1.000
_cell.length_c   1.000
_cell.angle_alpha   90.00
_cell.angle_beta   90.00
_cell.angle_gamma   90.00
#
_symmetry.space_group_name_H-M   'P 1'
#
loop_
_entity.id
_entity.type
_entity.pdbx_description
1 polymer ?
#
loop_
_entity_poly.entity_id
_entity_poly.type
_entity_poly.pdbx_seq_one_letter_code
_entity_poly.pdbx_strand_id
1 'polypeptide(L)'
;FMPTGGISLANLSSYAKQSNVLAVGGSWMVKSDLIENEDWDGITALCSDAVLALQGLEFAHMGLNNKNVDEADKSISGFSALGMETKKGNSSTFMGPFIEVLPKPFLGKNGHIGFRCFDIERTLSYLAKHGFSVNEETISRDTKGTIKVCYLNEELSGFAIHLIRA
;
A
#
# COMPACT_ATOMS: atom_id res chain seq x y z
N PHE A 1 -21.76 -3.48 -10.14
CA PHE A 1 -21.39 -4.27 -11.34
C PHE A 1 -20.37 -5.34 -10.93
N MET A 2 -20.33 -6.47 -11.64
CA MET A 2 -19.41 -7.59 -11.37
C MET A 2 -18.97 -8.23 -12.70
N PRO A 3 -17.82 -7.85 -13.28
CA PRO A 3 -17.35 -8.43 -14.52
C PRO A 3 -16.80 -9.84 -14.28
N THR A 4 -17.18 -10.78 -15.15
CA THR A 4 -16.81 -12.20 -15.05
C THR A 4 -16.14 -12.76 -16.30
N GLY A 5 -16.23 -12.05 -17.43
CA GLY A 5 -15.66 -12.45 -18.72
C GLY A 5 -14.44 -11.62 -19.09
N GLY A 6 -13.40 -12.26 -19.64
CA GLY A 6 -12.21 -11.59 -20.15
C GLY A 6 -11.29 -11.00 -19.07
N ILE A 7 -11.49 -11.35 -17.80
CA ILE A 7 -10.62 -10.89 -16.71
C ILE A 7 -9.33 -11.72 -16.66
N SER A 8 -8.24 -11.04 -16.37
CA SER A 8 -6.92 -11.61 -16.13
C SER A 8 -6.15 -10.72 -15.16
N LEU A 9 -5.01 -11.17 -14.64
CA LEU A 9 -4.12 -10.32 -13.82
C LEU A 9 -3.76 -9.01 -14.52
N ALA A 10 -3.65 -9.01 -15.85
CA ALA A 10 -3.27 -7.83 -16.62
C ALA A 10 -4.32 -6.70 -16.61
N ASN A 11 -5.61 -7.01 -16.47
CA ASN A 11 -6.68 -6.01 -16.51
C ASN A 11 -7.48 -5.88 -15.20
N LEU A 12 -7.25 -6.78 -14.24
CA LEU A 12 -7.96 -6.82 -12.96
C LEU A 12 -7.88 -5.48 -12.20
N SER A 13 -6.72 -4.81 -12.24
CA SER A 13 -6.54 -3.50 -11.60
C SER A 13 -7.45 -2.40 -12.17
N SER A 14 -7.77 -2.46 -13.47
CA SER A 14 -8.64 -1.47 -14.12
C SER A 14 -10.07 -1.54 -13.61
N TYR A 15 -10.53 -2.73 -13.24
CA TYR A 15 -11.84 -2.97 -12.63
C TYR A 15 -11.81 -2.72 -11.12
N ALA A 16 -10.76 -3.16 -10.42
CA ALA A 16 -10.65 -3.05 -8.96
C ALA A 16 -10.59 -1.61 -8.43
N LYS A 17 -10.24 -0.65 -9.30
CA LYS A 17 -10.25 0.80 -9.03
C LYS A 17 -11.64 1.45 -9.16
N GLN A 18 -12.58 0.79 -9.84
CA GLN A 18 -13.89 1.38 -10.12
C GLN A 18 -14.80 1.27 -8.90
N SER A 19 -15.34 2.39 -8.44
CA SER A 19 -16.23 2.44 -7.26
C SER A 19 -17.54 1.67 -7.44
N ASN A 20 -17.97 1.43 -8.68
CA ASN A 20 -19.18 0.67 -9.01
C ASN A 20 -18.91 -0.83 -9.27
N VAL A 21 -17.67 -1.30 -9.16
CA VAL A 21 -17.29 -2.72 -9.28
C VAL A 21 -17.13 -3.32 -7.89
N LEU A 22 -18.04 -4.24 -7.52
CA LEU A 22 -18.04 -4.84 -6.18
C LEU A 22 -17.15 -6.08 -6.10
N ALA A 23 -17.09 -6.85 -7.18
CA ALA A 23 -16.31 -8.08 -7.27
C ALA A 23 -15.90 -8.31 -8.73
N VAL A 24 -14.89 -9.15 -8.94
CA VAL A 24 -14.47 -9.62 -10.26
C VAL A 24 -14.42 -11.14 -10.25
N GLY A 25 -14.78 -11.75 -11.37
CA GLY A 25 -14.62 -13.19 -11.58
C GLY A 25 -13.86 -13.47 -12.86
N GLY A 26 -13.30 -14.66 -12.98
CA GLY A 26 -12.77 -15.15 -14.24
C GLY A 26 -12.11 -16.52 -14.11
N SER A 27 -12.00 -17.20 -15.24
CA SER A 27 -11.57 -18.60 -15.32
C SER A 27 -10.06 -18.79 -15.33
N TRP A 28 -9.26 -17.72 -15.41
CA TRP A 28 -7.81 -17.85 -15.57
C TRP A 28 -7.11 -18.54 -14.38
N MET A 29 -7.72 -18.49 -13.19
CA MET A 29 -7.21 -19.13 -11.97
C MET A 29 -7.57 -20.62 -11.88
N VAL A 30 -8.58 -21.07 -12.63
CA VAL A 30 -9.17 -22.41 -12.54
C VAL A 30 -9.42 -22.94 -13.96
N LYS A 31 -8.34 -23.06 -14.74
CA LYS A 31 -8.41 -23.56 -16.11
C LYS A 31 -8.58 -25.08 -16.12
N SER A 32 -9.22 -25.60 -17.18
CA SER A 32 -9.49 -27.03 -17.33
C SER A 32 -8.23 -27.89 -17.28
N ASP A 33 -7.12 -27.43 -17.88
CA ASP A 33 -5.83 -28.13 -17.85
C ASP A 33 -5.27 -28.26 -16.43
N LEU A 34 -5.42 -27.23 -15.59
CA LEU A 34 -5.00 -27.31 -14.18
C LEU A 34 -5.85 -28.32 -13.39
N ILE A 35 -7.17 -28.37 -13.66
CA ILE A 35 -8.07 -29.33 -13.02
C ILE A 35 -7.77 -30.75 -13.48
N GLU A 36 -7.63 -30.97 -14.80
CA GLU A 36 -7.37 -32.28 -15.40
C GLU A 36 -6.04 -32.87 -14.94
N ASN A 37 -5.05 -32.03 -14.67
CA ASN A 37 -3.76 -32.42 -14.14
C ASN A 37 -3.70 -32.44 -12.60
N GLU A 38 -4.82 -32.18 -11.91
CA GLU A 38 -4.90 -32.09 -10.44
C GLU A 38 -3.86 -31.10 -9.84
N ASP A 39 -3.56 -30.01 -10.55
CA ASP A 39 -2.60 -28.97 -10.13
C ASP A 39 -3.23 -27.99 -9.13
N TRP A 40 -3.53 -28.50 -7.93
CA TRP A 40 -4.16 -27.74 -6.86
C TRP A 40 -3.26 -26.62 -6.31
N ASP A 41 -1.94 -26.86 -6.31
CA ASP A 41 -0.95 -25.87 -5.89
C ASP A 41 -0.90 -24.70 -6.88
N GLY A 42 -0.90 -24.99 -8.19
CA GLY A 42 -0.99 -23.97 -9.24
C GLY A 42 -2.28 -23.16 -9.16
N ILE A 43 -3.43 -23.81 -8.96
CA ILE A 43 -4.71 -23.12 -8.75
C ILE A 43 -4.66 -22.22 -7.50
N THR A 44 -4.11 -22.71 -6.41
CA THR A 44 -3.97 -21.96 -5.15
C THR A 44 -3.09 -20.72 -5.32
N ALA A 45 -1.95 -20.88 -6.00
CA ALA A 45 -1.05 -19.77 -6.31
C ALA A 45 -1.74 -18.69 -7.15
N LEU A 46 -2.45 -19.08 -8.21
CA LEU A 46 -3.18 -18.15 -9.07
C LEU A 46 -4.29 -17.40 -8.32
N CYS A 47 -4.98 -18.08 -7.40
CA CYS A 47 -5.99 -17.46 -6.55
C CYS A 47 -5.37 -16.46 -5.58
N SER A 48 -4.23 -16.81 -4.96
CA SER A 48 -3.47 -15.93 -4.07
C SER A 48 -2.99 -14.68 -4.82
N ASP A 49 -2.43 -14.84 -6.02
CA ASP A 49 -1.97 -13.74 -6.87
C ASP A 49 -3.12 -12.80 -7.24
N ALA A 50 -4.29 -13.33 -7.58
CA ALA A 50 -5.46 -12.52 -7.88
C ALA A 50 -5.93 -11.72 -6.66
N VAL A 51 -5.97 -12.33 -5.47
CA VAL A 51 -6.37 -11.66 -4.23
C VAL A 51 -5.39 -10.54 -3.86
N LEU A 52 -4.08 -10.77 -4.01
CA LEU A 52 -3.07 -9.74 -3.78
C LEU A 52 -3.18 -8.61 -4.82
N ALA A 53 -3.29 -8.94 -6.10
CA ALA A 53 -3.41 -7.97 -7.19
C ALA A 53 -4.66 -7.08 -7.06
N LEU A 54 -5.75 -7.59 -6.46
CA LEU A 54 -6.96 -6.81 -6.17
C LEU A 54 -6.71 -5.63 -5.22
N GLN A 55 -5.67 -5.69 -4.38
CA GLN A 55 -5.39 -4.61 -3.44
C GLN A 55 -4.66 -3.45 -4.11
N GLY A 56 -3.87 -3.73 -5.15
CA GLY A 56 -3.05 -2.71 -5.81
C GLY A 56 -1.97 -2.15 -4.89
N LEU A 57 -1.43 -2.99 -3.99
CA LEU A 57 -0.38 -2.61 -3.07
C LEU A 57 0.88 -2.21 -3.83
N GLU A 58 1.28 -0.96 -3.69
CA GLU A 58 2.47 -0.39 -4.34
C GLU A 58 3.24 0.47 -3.34
N PHE A 59 4.56 0.32 -3.28
CA PHE A 59 5.39 1.16 -2.43
C PHE A 59 5.19 2.64 -2.79
N ALA A 60 4.80 3.44 -1.79
CA ALA A 60 4.54 4.86 -1.97
C ALA A 60 5.76 5.70 -1.63
N HIS A 61 6.24 5.55 -0.38
CA HIS A 61 7.39 6.27 0.16
C HIS A 61 7.85 5.64 1.49
N MET A 62 9.02 6.05 1.94
CA MET A 62 9.58 5.76 3.25
C MET A 62 9.84 7.05 4.01
N GLY A 63 9.15 7.22 5.13
CA GLY A 63 9.40 8.27 6.12
C GLY A 63 10.54 7.90 7.05
N LEU A 64 11.47 8.84 7.25
CA LEU A 64 12.62 8.71 8.13
C LEU A 64 12.49 9.70 9.29
N ASN A 65 12.36 9.17 10.50
CA ASN A 65 12.30 9.98 11.71
C ASN A 65 13.69 10.53 12.08
N ASN A 66 13.76 11.83 12.38
CA ASN A 66 14.95 12.47 12.98
C ASN A 66 14.55 13.08 14.32
N LYS A 67 15.49 13.24 15.25
CA LYS A 67 15.14 13.73 16.60
C LYS A 67 14.73 15.20 16.61
N ASN A 68 15.30 15.99 15.70
CA ASN A 68 15.11 17.43 15.61
C ASN A 68 15.40 17.93 14.19
N VAL A 69 15.19 19.23 13.99
CA VAL A 69 15.39 19.92 12.70
C VAL A 69 16.83 19.81 12.22
N ASP A 70 17.82 19.95 13.11
CA ASP A 70 19.24 19.91 12.73
C ASP A 70 19.67 18.52 12.20
N GLU A 71 19.22 17.44 12.84
CA GLU A 71 19.44 16.07 12.35
C GLU A 71 18.75 15.84 10.99
N ALA A 72 17.53 16.37 10.82
CA ALA A 72 16.82 16.29 9.55
C ALA A 72 17.51 17.08 8.43
N ASP A 73 17.99 18.29 8.70
CA ASP A 73 18.72 19.12 7.73
C ASP A 73 20.04 18.46 7.31
N LYS A 74 20.71 17.75 8.23
CA LYS A 74 21.88 16.91 7.90
C LYS A 74 21.50 15.77 6.95
N SER A 75 20.39 15.07 7.22
CA SER A 75 19.88 14.00 6.35
C SER A 75 19.51 14.54 4.95
N ILE A 76 18.77 15.65 4.88
CA ILE A 76 18.39 16.33 3.63
C ILE A 76 19.63 16.73 2.83
N SER A 77 20.63 17.31 3.49
CA SER A 77 21.89 17.69 2.84
C SER A 77 22.64 16.47 2.30
N GLY A 78 22.68 15.37 3.07
CA GLY A 78 23.28 14.11 2.65
C GLY A 78 22.61 13.52 1.41
N PHE A 79 21.28 13.44 1.39
CA PHE A 79 20.53 12.96 0.22
C PHE A 79 20.67 13.90 -0.99
N SER A 80 20.73 15.21 -0.76
CA SER A 80 20.98 16.20 -1.82
C SER A 80 22.37 16.00 -2.45
N ALA A 81 23.39 15.68 -1.64
CA ALA A 81 24.73 15.36 -2.13
C ALA A 81 24.79 14.07 -2.95
N LEU A 82 23.82 13.16 -2.78
CA LEU A 82 23.61 11.98 -3.62
C LEU A 82 22.79 12.26 -4.89
N GLY A 83 22.43 13.53 -5.15
CA GLY A 83 21.73 13.97 -6.35
C GLY A 83 20.20 13.94 -6.26
N MET A 84 19.63 13.78 -5.05
CA MET A 84 18.17 13.81 -4.88
C MET A 84 17.62 15.23 -4.87
N GLU A 85 16.54 15.47 -5.61
CA GLU A 85 15.82 16.75 -5.56
C GLU A 85 15.08 16.92 -4.24
N THR A 86 15.11 18.14 -3.70
CA THR A 86 14.43 18.47 -2.44
C THR A 86 13.08 19.11 -2.71
N LYS A 87 12.03 18.61 -2.06
CA LYS A 87 10.70 19.22 -2.04
C LYS A 87 10.25 19.45 -0.60
N LYS A 88 10.36 20.70 -0.14
CA LYS A 88 9.96 21.09 1.22
C LYS A 88 8.44 21.16 1.34
N GLY A 89 7.88 20.40 2.28
CA GLY A 89 6.47 20.44 2.68
C GLY A 89 6.27 21.21 3.97
N ASN A 90 5.05 21.16 4.50
CA ASN A 90 4.69 21.84 5.75
C ASN A 90 5.22 21.11 7.00
N SER A 91 5.21 19.78 6.99
CA SER A 91 5.54 18.92 8.13
C SER A 91 6.78 18.06 7.94
N SER A 92 7.27 17.94 6.70
CA SER A 92 8.36 17.07 6.29
C SER A 92 8.98 17.58 4.99
N THR A 93 10.13 17.04 4.63
CA THR A 93 10.81 17.33 3.36
C THR A 93 10.96 16.06 2.57
N PHE A 94 10.46 16.03 1.34
CA PHE A 94 10.65 14.90 0.44
C PHE A 94 11.98 15.03 -0.32
N MET A 95 12.72 13.92 -0.37
CA MET A 95 13.87 13.72 -1.24
C MET A 95 13.42 12.85 -2.41
N GLY A 96 13.22 13.46 -3.57
CA GLY A 96 12.55 12.82 -4.70
C GLY A 96 11.12 12.37 -4.35
N PRO A 97 10.58 11.35 -5.05
CA PRO A 97 9.21 10.89 -4.82
C PRO A 97 9.07 9.87 -3.67
N PHE A 98 10.17 9.31 -3.16
CA PHE A 98 10.13 8.09 -2.34
C PHE A 98 10.67 8.24 -0.92
N ILE A 99 11.47 9.24 -0.61
CA ILE A 99 12.04 9.42 0.73
C ILE A 99 11.41 10.67 1.36
N GLU A 100 10.84 10.53 2.55
CA GLU A 100 10.29 11.62 3.33
C GLU A 100 11.12 11.79 4.60
N VAL A 101 11.72 12.97 4.80
CA VAL A 101 12.51 13.28 6.00
C VAL A 101 11.65 14.07 6.97
N LEU A 102 11.45 13.51 8.18
CA LEU A 102 10.67 14.13 9.25
C LEU A 102 11.60 14.85 10.24
N PRO A 103 11.29 16.11 10.63
CA PRO A 103 12.12 16.91 11.54
C PRO A 103 11.93 16.58 13.02
N LYS A 104 11.04 15.64 13.34
CA LYS A 104 10.79 15.13 14.69
C LYS A 104 10.26 13.70 14.58
N PRO A 105 10.38 12.87 15.63
CA PRO A 105 9.79 11.54 15.61
C PRO A 105 8.28 11.59 15.40
N PHE A 106 7.78 10.69 14.56
CA PHE A 106 6.36 10.40 14.40
C PHE A 106 6.10 8.93 14.78
N LEU A 107 5.20 8.24 14.09
CA LEU A 107 4.97 6.80 14.26
C LEU A 107 6.17 5.99 13.75
N GLY A 108 6.37 4.82 14.39
CA GLY A 108 7.49 3.91 14.12
C GLY A 108 8.80 4.39 14.72
N LYS A 109 9.61 3.45 15.23
CA LYS A 109 10.95 3.74 15.76
C LYS A 109 11.85 4.43 14.73
N ASN A 110 11.82 3.96 13.49
CA ASN A 110 12.66 4.44 12.38
C ASN A 110 11.91 5.40 11.43
N GLY A 111 10.59 5.56 11.62
CA GLY A 111 9.69 6.26 10.73
C GLY A 111 8.62 5.33 10.17
N HIS A 112 8.17 5.56 8.93
CA HIS A 112 7.07 4.81 8.33
C HIS A 112 7.34 4.35 6.92
N ILE A 113 6.60 3.34 6.47
CA ILE A 113 6.56 2.91 5.07
C ILE A 113 5.12 2.99 4.58
N GLY A 114 4.92 3.77 3.52
CA GLY A 114 3.63 3.95 2.87
C GLY A 114 3.44 2.98 1.72
N PHE A 115 2.25 2.40 1.63
CA PHE A 115 1.79 1.65 0.47
C PHE A 115 0.51 2.27 -0.09
N ARG A 116 0.48 2.49 -1.41
CA ARG A 116 -0.76 2.81 -2.11
C ARG A 116 -1.61 1.55 -2.21
N CYS A 117 -2.94 1.71 -2.22
CA CYS A 117 -3.87 0.65 -2.57
C CYS A 117 -5.11 1.24 -3.25
N PHE A 118 -5.84 0.42 -4.00
CA PHE A 118 -7.04 0.86 -4.72
C PHE A 118 -8.21 1.13 -3.78
N ASP A 119 -8.32 0.34 -2.71
CA ASP A 119 -9.37 0.44 -1.72
C ASP A 119 -8.85 0.04 -0.34
N ILE A 120 -8.84 0.99 0.61
CA ILE A 120 -8.27 0.78 1.94
C ILE A 120 -9.08 -0.25 2.71
N GLU A 121 -10.40 -0.15 2.74
CA GLU A 121 -11.30 -1.01 3.50
C GLU A 121 -11.17 -2.48 3.05
N ARG A 122 -11.12 -2.71 1.74
CA ARG A 122 -10.82 -4.04 1.18
C ARG A 122 -9.41 -4.51 1.53
N THR A 123 -8.42 -3.62 1.42
CA THR A 123 -7.02 -3.95 1.73
C THR A 123 -6.84 -4.29 3.20
N LEU A 124 -7.51 -3.60 4.12
CA LEU A 124 -7.51 -3.92 5.55
C LEU A 124 -8.12 -5.31 5.80
N SER A 125 -9.21 -5.65 5.11
CA SER A 125 -9.81 -6.99 5.20
C SER A 125 -8.87 -8.09 4.69
N TYR A 126 -8.07 -7.79 3.66
CA TYR A 126 -7.02 -8.68 3.17
C TYR A 126 -5.88 -8.82 4.19
N LEU A 127 -5.32 -7.71 4.65
CA LEU A 127 -4.19 -7.68 5.58
C LEU A 127 -4.53 -8.25 6.97
N ALA A 128 -5.79 -8.21 7.40
CA ALA A 128 -6.25 -8.88 8.62
C ALA A 128 -6.00 -10.40 8.59
N LYS A 129 -6.10 -11.03 7.41
CA LYS A 129 -5.75 -12.45 7.23
C LYS A 129 -4.24 -12.72 7.37
N HIS A 130 -3.44 -11.67 7.27
CA HIS A 130 -1.99 -11.68 7.41
C HIS A 130 -1.53 -11.12 8.77
N GLY A 131 -2.44 -10.95 9.74
CA GLY A 131 -2.12 -10.57 11.11
C GLY A 131 -2.01 -9.06 11.35
N PHE A 132 -2.43 -8.23 10.40
CA PHE A 132 -2.45 -6.78 10.59
C PHE A 132 -3.80 -6.28 11.10
N SER A 133 -3.77 -5.17 11.84
CA SER A 133 -4.96 -4.46 12.32
C SER A 133 -4.80 -2.96 12.10
N VAL A 134 -5.92 -2.27 11.89
CA VAL A 134 -5.91 -0.82 11.67
C VAL A 134 -5.73 -0.07 12.99
N ASN A 135 -4.91 0.98 12.97
CA ASN A 135 -4.91 1.98 14.03
C ASN A 135 -6.03 3.00 13.75
N GLU A 136 -7.17 2.80 14.40
CA GLU A 136 -8.39 3.61 14.23
C GLU A 136 -8.15 5.12 14.47
N GLU A 137 -7.22 5.48 15.36
CA GLU A 137 -6.91 6.89 15.69
C GLU A 137 -6.22 7.64 14.53
N THR A 138 -5.66 6.90 13.57
CA THR A 138 -4.90 7.45 12.44
C THR A 138 -5.70 7.56 11.15
N ILE A 139 -6.98 7.17 11.18
CA ILE A 139 -7.83 7.19 10.00
C ILE A 139 -8.12 8.63 9.59
N SER A 140 -7.67 8.97 8.38
CA SER A 140 -8.03 10.21 7.69
C SER A 140 -9.07 9.93 6.62
N ARG A 141 -10.15 10.72 6.58
CA ARG A 141 -11.26 10.59 5.62
C ARG A 141 -11.38 11.84 4.76
N ASP A 142 -11.86 11.67 3.54
CA ASP A 142 -12.29 12.79 2.70
C ASP A 142 -13.66 13.35 3.11
N THR A 143 -14.14 14.36 2.40
CA THR A 143 -15.43 15.02 2.67
C THR A 143 -16.65 14.11 2.45
N LYS A 144 -16.49 12.97 1.76
CA LYS A 144 -17.53 11.97 1.55
C LYS A 144 -17.47 10.85 2.59
N GLY A 145 -16.52 10.91 3.52
CA GLY A 145 -16.29 9.90 4.55
C GLY A 145 -15.45 8.71 4.08
N THR A 146 -14.90 8.73 2.87
CA THR A 146 -14.05 7.65 2.35
C THR A 146 -12.67 7.71 3.00
N ILE A 147 -12.13 6.57 3.44
CA ILE A 147 -10.78 6.52 4.03
C ILE A 147 -9.74 6.87 2.97
N LYS A 148 -8.88 7.85 3.27
CA LYS A 148 -7.77 8.30 2.42
C LYS A 148 -6.43 7.77 2.89
N VAL A 149 -6.22 7.72 4.21
CA VAL A 149 -4.98 7.25 4.84
C VAL A 149 -5.32 6.57 6.16
N CYS A 150 -4.62 5.50 6.50
CA CYS A 150 -4.59 4.94 7.85
C CYS A 150 -3.25 4.24 8.11
N TYR A 151 -2.83 4.19 9.37
CA TYR A 151 -1.72 3.37 9.81
C TYR A 151 -2.23 2.01 10.33
N LEU A 152 -1.36 1.01 10.30
CA LEU A 152 -1.56 -0.28 10.94
C LEU A 152 -0.95 -0.25 12.35
N ASN A 153 -1.44 -1.11 13.25
CA ASN A 153 -0.88 -1.21 14.61
C ASN A 153 0.48 -1.92 14.63
N GLU A 154 0.70 -2.82 13.66
CA GLU A 154 1.91 -3.61 13.57
C GLU A 154 3.03 -2.85 12.85
N GLU A 155 4.24 -2.95 13.38
CA GLU A 155 5.45 -2.41 12.77
C GLU A 155 6.24 -3.51 12.06
N LEU A 156 6.89 -3.15 10.94
CA LEU A 156 7.85 -4.02 10.25
C LEU A 156 9.25 -3.42 10.39
N SER A 157 10.16 -4.17 11.01
CA SER A 157 11.56 -3.74 11.21
C SER A 157 11.70 -2.37 11.89
N GLY A 158 10.77 -2.02 12.78
CA GLY A 158 10.72 -0.73 13.47
C GLY A 158 10.15 0.43 12.65
N PHE A 159 9.53 0.15 11.50
CA PHE A 159 8.77 1.13 10.73
C PHE A 159 7.27 0.89 10.92
N ALA A 160 6.53 1.97 11.17
CA ALA A 160 5.08 1.92 11.09
C ALA A 160 4.63 1.77 9.64
N ILE A 161 3.57 1.01 9.39
CA ILE A 161 3.05 0.80 8.04
C ILE A 161 1.78 1.61 7.86
N HIS A 162 1.64 2.30 6.74
CA HIS A 162 0.42 3.04 6.43
C HIS A 162 -0.06 2.82 5.00
N LEU A 163 -1.37 2.83 4.83
CA LEU A 163 -2.05 2.70 3.55
C LEU A 163 -2.49 4.07 3.05
N ILE A 164 -2.41 4.26 1.74
CA ILE A 164 -2.84 5.47 1.04
C ILE A 164 -3.79 5.05 -0.09
N ARG A 165 -4.99 5.60 -0.11
CA ARG A 165 -5.94 5.35 -1.20
C ARG A 165 -5.48 6.07 -2.47
N ALA A 166 -5.17 5.29 -3.51
CA ALA A 166 -4.80 5.75 -4.85
C ALA A 166 -5.96 6.42 -5.59
#